data_AF-A0A4Q3HVL7-F1
#
_entry.id   AF-A0A4Q3HVL7-F1
#
_cell.length_a   1.000
_cell.length_b   1.000
_cell.length_c   1.000
_cell.angle_alpha   90.00
_cell.angle_beta   90.00
_cell.angle_gamma   90.00
#
_symmetry.space_group_name_H-M   'P 1'
#
loop_
_entity.id
_entity.type
_entity.pdbx_description
1 polymer ?
#
loop_
_entity_poly.entity_id
_entity_poly.type
_entity_poly.pdbx_seq_one_letter_code
_entity_poly.pdbx_strand_id
1 'polypeptide(L)' 'RPGSPMVTLATAHPAKFPAAVKSACGIDPALPSWLADLMHREERFDTLDAELKAVETFIGDHARAN' A
#
# COMPACT_ATOMS: atom_id res chain seq x y z
N ARG A 1 -18.33 -34.76 2.79
CA ARG A 1 -18.58 -34.56 4.24
C ARG A 1 -18.88 -33.06 4.44
N PRO A 2 -20.03 -32.67 4.99
CA PRO A 2 -20.08 -31.37 5.64
C PRO A 2 -19.07 -31.43 6.80
N GLY A 3 -18.10 -30.50 6.87
CA GLY A 3 -17.16 -30.43 8.00
C GLY A 3 -15.65 -30.41 7.70
N SER A 4 -15.21 -30.15 6.46
CA SER A 4 -13.80 -29.74 6.27
C SER A 4 -13.63 -28.28 6.73
N PRO A 5 -12.54 -27.92 7.43
CA PRO A 5 -12.32 -26.55 7.89
C PRO A 5 -12.12 -25.61 6.70
N MET A 6 -12.84 -24.49 6.71
CA MET A 6 -12.63 -23.39 5.76
C MET A 6 -11.52 -22.49 6.30
N VAL A 7 -10.56 -22.14 5.45
CA VAL A 7 -9.53 -21.15 5.76
C VAL A 7 -9.70 -19.96 4.83
N THR A 8 -9.84 -18.76 5.41
CA THR A 8 -9.91 -17.50 4.66
C THR A 8 -8.68 -16.68 4.99
N LEU A 9 -7.97 -16.22 3.96
CA LEU A 9 -6.78 -15.37 4.13
C LEU A 9 -7.21 -13.90 4.25
N ALA A 10 -6.85 -13.27 5.36
CA ALA A 10 -6.93 -11.82 5.50
C ALA A 10 -5.76 -11.18 4.71
N THR A 11 -6.01 -10.78 3.46
CA THR A 11 -4.98 -10.28 2.53
C THR A 11 -4.52 -8.85 2.83
N ALA A 12 -5.23 -8.13 3.71
CA ALA A 12 -4.96 -6.74 4.01
C ALA A 12 -5.44 -6.32 5.41
N HIS A 13 -4.67 -5.42 6.04
CA HIS A 13 -5.11 -4.69 7.23
C HIS A 13 -6.22 -3.67 6.87
N PRO A 14 -7.26 -3.50 7.71
CA PRO A 14 -8.37 -2.56 7.45
C PRO A 14 -7.93 -1.11 7.19
N ALA A 15 -6.87 -0.65 7.85
CA ALA A 15 -6.31 0.70 7.67
C ALA A 15 -5.77 0.98 6.25
N LYS A 16 -5.59 -0.05 5.41
CA LYS A 16 -5.31 0.14 3.97
C LYS A 16 -6.53 0.62 3.18
N PHE A 17 -7.74 0.38 3.68
CA PHE A 17 -9.00 0.73 3.00
C PHE A 17 -10.00 1.39 3.99
N PRO A 18 -9.61 2.48 4.66
CA PRO A 18 -10.38 3.03 5.79
C PRO A 18 -11.78 3.50 5.40
N ALA A 19 -11.94 4.06 4.19
CA ALA A 19 -13.25 4.52 3.69
C ALA A 19 -14.25 3.37 3.52
N ALA A 20 -13.81 2.23 2.96
CA ALA A 20 -14.67 1.07 2.77
C ALA A 20 -15.10 0.45 4.12
N VAL A 21 -14.16 0.36 5.07
CA VAL A 21 -14.42 -0.13 6.43
C VAL A 21 -15.42 0.78 7.14
N LYS A 22 -15.19 2.10 7.11
CA LYS A 22 -16.08 3.09 7.74
C LYS A 22 -17.48 3.08 7.13
N SER A 23 -17.59 2.94 5.81
CA SER A 23 -18.90 2.81 5.15
C SER A 23 -19.63 1.53 5.54
N ALA A 24 -18.92 0.42 5.74
CA ALA A 24 -19.53 -0.88 6.02
C ALA A 24 -19.95 -1.04 7.48
N CYS A 25 -19.17 -0.52 8.44
CA CYS A 25 -19.40 -0.75 9.86
C CYS A 25 -19.21 0.47 10.77
N GLY A 26 -18.98 1.66 10.21
CA GLY A 26 -18.79 2.89 10.98
C GLY A 26 -17.44 3.01 11.71
N ILE A 27 -16.57 2.00 11.61
CA ILE A 27 -15.27 1.98 12.28
C ILE A 27 -14.24 2.73 11.42
N ASP A 28 -13.49 3.64 12.04
CA ASP A 28 -12.32 4.27 11.45
C ASP A 28 -11.05 3.51 11.91
N PRO A 29 -10.49 2.62 11.09
CA PRO A 29 -9.42 1.73 11.52
C PRO A 29 -8.10 2.49 11.74
N ALA A 30 -7.61 2.49 12.99
CA ALA A 30 -6.34 3.11 13.32
C ALA A 30 -5.15 2.37 12.68
N LEU A 31 -4.07 3.12 12.42
CA LEU A 31 -2.77 2.52 12.08
C LEU A 31 -2.23 1.76 13.31
N PRO A 32 -1.55 0.62 13.10
CA PRO A 32 -0.85 -0.04 14.19
C PRO A 32 0.23 0.88 14.80
N SER A 33 0.54 0.71 16.08
CA SER A 33 1.41 1.63 16.84
C SER A 33 2.78 1.90 16.19
N TRP A 34 3.40 0.89 15.58
CA TRP A 34 4.68 1.00 14.87
C TRP A 34 4.64 1.81 13.55
N LEU A 35 3.44 2.22 13.11
CA LEU A 35 3.17 3.00 11.91
C LEU A 35 2.35 4.26 12.23
N ALA A 36 2.19 4.62 13.51
CA ALA A 36 1.35 5.73 13.93
C ALA A 36 1.81 7.08 13.35
N ASP A 37 3.11 7.22 13.07
CA ASP A 37 3.72 8.42 12.48
C ASP A 37 3.79 8.38 10.94
N LEU A 38 3.31 7.31 10.29
CA LEU A 38 3.50 7.07 8.86
C LEU A 38 3.05 8.25 8.00
N MET A 39 1.90 8.85 8.34
CA MET A 39 1.31 9.99 7.60
C MET A 39 2.05 11.31 7.81
N HIS A 40 3.07 11.35 8.68
CA HIS A 40 3.86 12.54 8.98
C HIS A 40 5.31 12.43 8.48
N ARG A 41 5.69 11.29 7.90
CA ARG A 41 7.03 11.10 7.34
C ARG A 41 7.16 11.89 6.03
N GLU A 42 8.37 12.36 5.75
CA GLU A 42 8.69 13.03 4.48
C GLU A 42 8.55 12.02 3.32
N GLU A 43 7.70 12.35 2.34
CA GLU A 43 7.61 11.60 1.09
C GLU A 43 8.76 11.98 0.16
N ARG A 44 9.36 10.98 -0.50
CA ARG A 44 10.46 11.17 -1.46
C ARG A 44 10.14 10.39 -2.73
N PHE A 45 9.83 11.10 -3.79
CA PHE A 45 9.52 10.53 -5.11
C PHE A 45 9.81 11.56 -6.20
N ASP A 46 10.10 11.07 -7.40
CA ASP A 46 10.21 11.87 -8.61
C ASP A 46 8.94 11.70 -9.45
N THR A 47 8.43 12.80 -10.01
CA THR A 47 7.28 12.75 -10.92
C THR A 47 7.79 12.62 -12.36
N LEU A 48 7.34 11.57 -13.05
CA LEU A 48 7.71 11.29 -14.44
C LEU A 48 6.49 11.40 -15.35
N ASP A 49 6.73 11.80 -16.59
CA ASP A 49 5.71 11.69 -17.64
C ASP A 49 5.33 10.23 -17.87
N ALA A 50 4.07 9.98 -18.26
CA ALA A 50 3.56 8.66 -18.58
C ALA A 50 4.05 8.15 -19.95
N GLU A 51 5.36 8.30 -20.21
CA GLU A 51 6.05 7.88 -21.42
C GLU A 51 7.10 6.83 -21.10
N LEU A 52 7.17 5.79 -21.93
CA LEU A 52 8.14 4.71 -21.77
C LEU A 52 9.58 5.24 -21.67
N LYS A 53 9.94 6.17 -22.55
CA LYS A 53 11.30 6.72 -22.62
C LYS A 53 11.69 7.48 -21.34
N ALA A 54 10.76 8.23 -20.75
CA ALA A 54 11.01 8.97 -19.51
C ALA A 54 11.33 8.01 -18.35
N VAL A 55 10.59 6.91 -18.24
CA VAL A 55 10.81 5.88 -17.21
C VAL A 55 12.11 5.13 -17.43
N GLU A 56 12.41 4.71 -18.67
CA GLU A 56 13.64 4.00 -19.01
C GLU A 56 14.89 4.85 -18.73
N THR A 57 14.88 6.14 -19.11
CA THR A 57 15.98 7.06 -18.83
C THR A 57 16.17 7.24 -17.32
N PHE A 58 15.09 7.48 -16.56
CA PHE A 58 15.19 7.63 -15.10
C PHE A 58 15.81 6.39 -14.43
N ILE A 59 15.40 5.19 -14.84
CA ILE A 59 15.98 3.94 -14.32
C ILE A 59 17.46 3.84 -14.68
N GLY A 60 17.82 4.13 -15.93
CA GLY A 60 19.21 4.09 -16.40
C GLY A 60 20.14 5.01 -15.61
N ASP A 61 19.67 6.21 -15.28
CA ASP A 61 20.47 7.20 -14.54
C ASP A 61 20.67 6.86 -13.05
N HIS A 62 19.75 6.08 -12.44
CA HIS A 62 19.76 5.78 -11.00
C HIS A 62 20.21 4.35 -10.65
N ALA A 63 20.14 3.42 -11.60
CA ALA A 63 20.57 2.05 -11.36
C ALA A 63 22.08 1.98 -11.13
N ARG A 64 22.50 1.22 -10.11
CA ARG A 64 23.93 0.92 -9.83
C ARG A 64 24.39 -0.39 -10.47
N ALA A 65 23.61 -0.90 -11.43
CA ALA A 65 23.91 -2.14 -12.11
C ALA A 65 25.05 -1.89 -13.11
N ASN A 66 26.26 -2.24 -12.69
CA ASN A 66 27.42 -2.45 -13.57
C ASN A 66 27.64 -3.95 -13.74
#